data_AF-A0A352Q8D3-F1
#
_entry.id   AF-A0A352Q8D3-F1
#
_cell.length_a   1.000
_cell.length_b   1.000
_cell.length_c   1.000
_cell.angle_alpha   90.00
_cell.angle_beta   90.00
_cell.angle_gamma   90.00
#
_symmetry.space_group_name_H-M   'P 1'
#
loop_
_entity.id
_entity.type
_entity.pdbx_description
1 polymer ?
#
loop_
_entity_poly.entity_id
_entity_poly.type
_entity_poly.pdbx_seq_one_letter_code
_entity_poly.pdbx_strand_id
1 'polypeptide(L)'
;MFIDPDKQSLLVGEPTWGHHQIEMACTACHSEAFGGKDTLQNACINCHGAELEAAQDSHPRKKFTDPRNADRLDVLDARYCITCHIEHQQEHTRIMGVTLPDDYCYHCHQDISEERPSHQDLEFNSCASAGCHNYHDNRALYEDFLAANAMGEWLKNIREIPLPQAAAVGTASLDIQRFPRFSDKQQLHSQQHGEWLASSHAQAGVSCGACHSNDDGDWLDKPKLAQCETCHDKEAEGFLAGKHGMRLAQGLEAITPAEAKLPMKPHSRDTQHSCVACHSAHDFDTQRAAVAACLNCHDDTHSLAFEQSPHGKLAARAAAGELPPEQAVTCATCHMPRRPISAKVDAVLGVEHNQNMHLRPNEKMIRPICMQCHSLGFAIDALADKKLIDKNFAGRPAKHVPSIDWAVKREQTP
;
A
#
# COMPACT_ATOMS: atom_id res chain seq x y z
N MET A 1 -10.21 -12.06 -36.19
CA MET A 1 -10.11 -12.75 -34.88
C MET A 1 -9.32 -11.96 -33.84
N PHE A 2 -8.33 -11.13 -34.22
CA PHE A 2 -7.56 -10.28 -33.28
C PHE A 2 -8.06 -8.83 -33.14
N ILE A 3 -9.31 -8.53 -33.54
CA ILE A 3 -9.86 -7.16 -33.56
C ILE A 3 -10.87 -6.92 -32.41
N ASP A 4 -11.29 -7.97 -31.71
CA ASP A 4 -12.17 -7.80 -30.56
C ASP A 4 -11.38 -7.20 -29.39
N PRO A 5 -11.77 -6.01 -28.87
CA PRO A 5 -11.17 -5.47 -27.65
C PRO A 5 -11.49 -6.35 -26.43
N ASP A 6 -12.59 -7.10 -26.47
CA ASP A 6 -12.95 -8.05 -25.43
C ASP A 6 -12.23 -9.40 -25.65
N LYS A 7 -11.26 -9.66 -24.77
CA LYS A 7 -10.44 -10.87 -24.79
C LYS A 7 -10.77 -11.82 -23.63
N GLN A 8 -11.90 -11.65 -22.93
CA GLN A 8 -12.31 -12.53 -21.82
C GLN A 8 -12.29 -14.00 -22.18
N SER A 9 -12.76 -14.34 -23.39
CA SER A 9 -12.78 -15.72 -23.87
C SER A 9 -11.39 -16.36 -24.05
N LEU A 10 -10.33 -15.54 -24.03
CA LEU A 10 -8.93 -15.98 -24.11
C LEU A 10 -8.26 -16.09 -22.74
N LEU A 11 -8.96 -15.74 -21.66
CA LEU A 11 -8.44 -15.86 -20.30
C LEU A 11 -8.29 -17.35 -19.96
N VAL A 12 -7.05 -17.81 -19.89
CA VAL A 12 -6.71 -19.17 -19.46
C VAL A 12 -6.37 -19.09 -17.99
N GLY A 13 -7.12 -19.74 -17.11
CA GLY A 13 -6.83 -19.73 -15.67
C GLY A 13 -7.07 -18.39 -14.98
N GLU A 14 -7.10 -18.43 -13.65
CA GLU A 14 -7.40 -17.27 -12.80
C GLU A 14 -6.11 -16.46 -12.53
N PRO A 15 -6.15 -15.12 -12.66
CA PRO A 15 -5.02 -14.26 -12.33
C PRO A 15 -4.78 -14.20 -10.82
N THR A 16 -3.59 -13.70 -10.45
CA THR A 16 -3.23 -13.56 -9.03
C THR A 16 -4.18 -12.61 -8.30
N TRP A 17 -4.32 -12.77 -6.98
CA TRP A 17 -5.05 -11.81 -6.13
C TRP A 17 -4.54 -10.37 -6.23
N GLY A 18 -3.30 -10.17 -6.68
CA GLY A 18 -2.73 -8.85 -6.96
C GLY A 18 -3.38 -8.18 -8.16
N HIS A 19 -3.65 -8.95 -9.22
CA HIS A 19 -4.04 -8.45 -10.54
C HIS A 19 -5.46 -8.81 -10.99
N HIS A 20 -6.22 -9.61 -10.23
CA HIS A 20 -7.60 -9.99 -10.59
C HIS A 20 -8.50 -8.80 -10.96
N GLN A 21 -8.28 -7.63 -10.37
CA GLN A 21 -9.09 -6.45 -10.67
C GLN A 21 -8.88 -5.89 -12.08
N ILE A 22 -7.75 -6.19 -12.72
CA ILE A 22 -7.38 -5.68 -14.05
C ILE A 22 -7.28 -6.80 -15.09
N GLU A 23 -7.83 -7.99 -14.79
CA GLU A 23 -7.80 -9.16 -15.66
C GLU A 23 -8.45 -8.90 -17.04
N MET A 24 -9.36 -7.94 -17.06
CA MET A 24 -10.06 -7.43 -18.23
C MET A 24 -9.22 -6.55 -19.15
N ALA A 25 -8.12 -5.98 -18.63
CA ALA A 25 -7.22 -5.13 -19.38
C ALA A 25 -6.03 -5.95 -19.90
N CYS A 26 -6.28 -6.96 -20.74
CA CYS A 26 -5.22 -7.91 -21.15
C CYS A 26 -3.97 -7.23 -21.75
N THR A 27 -4.13 -6.08 -22.42
CA THR A 27 -3.03 -5.28 -22.99
C THR A 27 -2.13 -4.62 -21.94
N ALA A 28 -2.57 -4.54 -20.68
CA ALA A 28 -1.73 -4.08 -19.57
C ALA A 28 -0.54 -5.02 -19.34
N CYS A 29 -0.73 -6.34 -19.54
CA CYS A 29 0.32 -7.35 -19.42
C CYS A 29 0.84 -7.81 -20.79
N HIS A 30 -0.04 -7.95 -21.78
CA HIS A 30 0.26 -8.43 -23.12
C HIS A 30 0.21 -7.29 -24.14
N SER A 31 1.23 -6.43 -24.10
CA SER A 31 1.33 -5.25 -24.97
C SER A 31 1.62 -5.57 -26.44
N GLU A 32 2.26 -6.70 -26.73
CA GLU A 32 2.57 -7.15 -28.09
C GLU A 32 2.24 -8.64 -28.28
N ALA A 33 1.67 -8.99 -29.45
CA ALA A 33 1.41 -10.37 -29.80
C ALA A 33 2.73 -11.12 -29.99
N PHE A 34 2.89 -12.26 -29.30
CA PHE A 34 4.12 -13.07 -29.33
C PHE A 34 5.40 -12.33 -28.90
N GLY A 35 5.30 -11.27 -28.09
CA GLY A 35 6.46 -10.49 -27.62
C GLY A 35 7.40 -11.25 -26.65
N GLY A 36 6.98 -12.41 -26.14
CA GLY A 36 7.79 -13.24 -25.26
C GLY A 36 8.09 -12.59 -23.90
N LYS A 37 9.14 -13.08 -23.24
CA LYS A 37 9.47 -12.72 -21.85
C LYS A 37 9.91 -11.27 -21.66
N ASP A 38 10.57 -10.67 -22.66
CA ASP A 38 11.06 -9.29 -22.54
C ASP A 38 9.90 -8.28 -22.60
N THR A 39 8.91 -8.51 -23.46
CA THR A 39 7.69 -7.70 -23.50
C THR A 39 6.92 -7.80 -22.18
N LEU A 40 6.74 -9.01 -21.63
CA LEU A 40 6.11 -9.21 -20.32
C LEU A 40 6.90 -8.53 -19.20
N GLN A 41 8.24 -8.65 -19.21
CA GLN A 41 9.09 -7.99 -18.24
C GLN A 41 8.90 -6.47 -18.23
N ASN A 42 8.84 -5.86 -19.42
CA ASN A 42 8.63 -4.43 -19.53
C ASN A 42 7.24 -4.02 -19.01
N ALA A 43 6.20 -4.82 -19.30
CA ALA A 43 4.87 -4.59 -18.75
C ALA A 43 4.87 -4.59 -17.21
N CYS A 44 5.52 -5.58 -16.58
CA CYS A 44 5.66 -5.63 -15.13
C CYS A 44 6.40 -4.41 -14.57
N ILE A 45 7.52 -4.01 -15.19
CA ILE A 45 8.36 -2.89 -14.74
C ILE A 45 7.67 -1.54 -14.94
N ASN A 46 6.81 -1.39 -15.93
CA ASN A 46 6.05 -0.14 -16.13
C ASN A 46 5.13 0.17 -14.94
N CYS A 47 4.65 -0.86 -14.21
CA CYS A 47 3.86 -0.67 -12.99
C CYS A 47 4.70 -0.75 -11.71
N HIS A 48 5.64 -1.71 -11.61
CA HIS A 48 6.36 -2.00 -10.37
C HIS A 48 7.77 -1.41 -10.28
N GLY A 49 8.32 -0.87 -11.36
CA GLY A 49 9.71 -0.39 -11.42
C GLY A 49 10.02 0.70 -10.40
N ALA A 50 9.14 1.71 -10.30
CA ALA A 50 9.29 2.78 -9.32
C ALA A 50 9.17 2.28 -7.87
N GLU A 51 8.30 1.29 -7.62
CA GLU A 51 8.17 0.66 -6.30
C GLU A 51 9.44 -0.11 -5.93
N LEU A 52 10.00 -0.90 -6.85
CA LEU A 52 11.23 -1.66 -6.64
C LEU A 52 12.42 -0.72 -6.37
N GLU A 53 12.51 0.39 -7.08
CA GLU A 53 13.52 1.42 -6.84
C GLU A 53 13.35 2.04 -5.44
N ALA A 54 12.14 2.46 -5.08
CA ALA A 54 11.84 3.03 -3.77
C ALA A 54 12.01 2.04 -2.60
N ALA A 55 11.86 0.74 -2.87
CA ALA A 55 12.11 -0.35 -1.93
C ALA A 55 13.60 -0.68 -1.79
N GLN A 56 14.47 -0.10 -2.62
CA GLN A 56 15.89 -0.46 -2.71
C GLN A 56 16.05 -1.97 -2.95
N ASP A 57 15.43 -2.45 -4.04
CA ASP A 57 15.37 -3.86 -4.41
C ASP A 57 16.68 -4.58 -4.08
N SER A 58 16.59 -5.57 -3.19
CA SER A 58 17.73 -6.37 -2.74
C SER A 58 18.18 -7.37 -3.80
N HIS A 59 17.33 -7.68 -4.78
CA HIS A 59 17.64 -8.57 -5.89
C HIS A 59 17.32 -7.91 -7.24
N PRO A 60 17.92 -6.74 -7.55
CA PRO A 60 17.66 -6.05 -8.78
C PRO A 60 18.31 -6.80 -9.94
N ARG A 61 17.69 -6.74 -11.13
CA ARG A 61 18.17 -7.39 -12.37
C ARG A 61 19.69 -7.24 -12.59
N LYS A 62 20.26 -6.07 -12.28
CA LYS A 62 21.71 -5.80 -12.43
C LYS A 62 22.63 -6.75 -11.64
N LYS A 63 22.16 -7.34 -10.53
CA LYS A 63 22.93 -8.35 -9.77
C LYS A 63 23.10 -9.64 -10.56
N PHE A 64 22.13 -9.95 -11.42
CA PHE A 64 22.08 -11.20 -12.17
C PHE A 64 22.68 -11.08 -13.57
N THR A 65 22.92 -9.87 -14.08
CA THR A 65 23.54 -9.68 -15.40
C THR A 65 25.06 -9.93 -15.41
N ASP A 66 25.67 -10.18 -14.25
CA ASP A 66 27.07 -10.59 -14.16
C ASP A 66 27.25 -12.01 -14.75
N PRO A 67 28.17 -12.23 -15.72
CA PRO A 67 28.42 -13.54 -16.31
C PRO A 67 28.76 -14.65 -15.31
N ARG A 68 29.27 -14.31 -14.13
CA ARG A 68 29.57 -15.27 -13.04
C ARG A 68 28.32 -15.94 -12.47
N ASN A 69 27.13 -15.43 -12.77
CA ASN A 69 25.86 -16.05 -12.37
C ASN A 69 25.28 -16.99 -13.44
N ALA A 70 25.96 -17.23 -14.56
CA ALA A 70 25.44 -18.05 -15.66
C ALA A 70 24.90 -19.41 -15.18
N ASP A 71 25.69 -20.17 -14.43
CA ASP A 71 25.31 -21.48 -13.92
C ASP A 71 24.07 -21.43 -13.00
N ARG A 72 23.92 -20.36 -12.21
CA ARG A 72 22.74 -20.16 -11.35
C ARG A 72 21.50 -19.81 -12.16
N LEU A 73 21.66 -19.02 -13.21
CA LEU A 73 20.56 -18.59 -14.08
C LEU A 73 20.02 -19.70 -14.97
N ASP A 74 20.82 -20.74 -15.22
CA ASP A 74 20.34 -21.97 -15.88
C ASP A 74 19.37 -22.76 -14.99
N VAL A 75 19.46 -22.61 -13.66
CA VAL A 75 18.54 -23.22 -12.69
C VAL A 75 17.33 -22.31 -12.44
N LEU A 76 17.56 -21.03 -12.17
CA LEU A 76 16.53 -20.06 -11.86
C LEU A 76 16.88 -18.68 -12.45
N ASP A 77 16.23 -18.32 -13.55
CA ASP A 77 16.47 -17.04 -14.24
C ASP A 77 15.80 -15.86 -13.51
N ALA A 78 16.40 -15.42 -12.40
CA ALA A 78 15.95 -14.31 -11.56
C ALA A 78 15.99 -12.92 -12.24
N ARG A 79 16.37 -12.83 -13.52
CA ARG A 79 16.31 -11.57 -14.29
C ARG A 79 14.88 -11.20 -14.70
N TYR A 80 13.95 -12.15 -14.65
CA TYR A 80 12.59 -12.01 -15.14
C TYR A 80 11.56 -12.23 -14.02
N CYS A 81 10.60 -11.31 -13.89
CA CYS A 81 9.53 -11.39 -12.90
C CYS A 81 8.72 -12.68 -13.08
N ILE A 82 8.40 -13.03 -14.32
CA ILE A 82 7.60 -14.21 -14.67
C ILE A 82 8.28 -15.55 -14.37
N THR A 83 9.58 -15.55 -14.02
CA THR A 83 10.23 -16.75 -13.50
C THR A 83 9.63 -17.14 -12.15
N CYS A 84 9.30 -16.16 -11.31
CA CYS A 84 8.79 -16.36 -9.95
C CYS A 84 7.30 -16.06 -9.81
N HIS A 85 6.78 -15.16 -10.64
CA HIS A 85 5.43 -14.60 -10.57
C HIS A 85 4.67 -14.90 -11.87
N ILE A 86 4.20 -16.13 -12.00
CA ILE A 86 3.41 -16.53 -13.17
C ILE A 86 1.95 -16.15 -12.90
N GLU A 87 1.40 -15.27 -13.72
CA GLU A 87 -0.03 -14.96 -13.72
C GLU A 87 -0.85 -16.14 -14.25
N HIS A 88 -2.17 -16.11 -14.05
CA HIS A 88 -3.08 -17.14 -14.54
C HIS A 88 -2.91 -18.55 -13.92
N GLN A 89 -2.27 -18.63 -12.75
CA GLN A 89 -1.95 -19.86 -12.02
C GLN A 89 -2.36 -19.71 -10.54
N GLN A 90 -3.54 -19.13 -10.29
CA GLN A 90 -4.01 -18.79 -8.94
C GLN A 90 -4.00 -19.99 -7.97
N GLU A 91 -4.28 -21.18 -8.46
CA GLU A 91 -4.27 -22.44 -7.71
C GLU A 91 -2.88 -22.83 -7.18
N HIS A 92 -1.82 -22.36 -7.82
CA HIS A 92 -0.42 -22.60 -7.43
C HIS A 92 0.24 -21.34 -6.84
N THR A 93 -0.46 -20.21 -6.81
CA THR A 93 0.05 -18.94 -6.30
C THR A 93 0.05 -18.94 -4.77
N ARG A 94 1.24 -18.79 -4.19
CA ARG A 94 1.48 -18.72 -2.74
C ARG A 94 1.36 -17.28 -2.22
N ILE A 95 1.67 -17.11 -0.94
CA ILE A 95 1.81 -15.79 -0.30
C ILE A 95 2.80 -14.93 -1.13
N MET A 96 2.61 -13.61 -1.11
CA MET A 96 3.38 -12.67 -1.94
C MET A 96 3.22 -12.83 -3.47
N GLY A 97 2.27 -13.66 -3.93
CA GLY A 97 2.03 -13.82 -5.38
C GLY A 97 3.11 -14.63 -6.08
N VAL A 98 3.88 -15.42 -5.33
CA VAL A 98 4.96 -16.27 -5.86
C VAL A 98 4.38 -17.62 -6.27
N THR A 99 4.69 -18.10 -7.48
CA THR A 99 4.24 -19.41 -7.98
C THR A 99 5.28 -20.52 -7.78
N LEU A 100 6.50 -20.17 -7.35
CA LEU A 100 7.57 -21.13 -7.05
C LEU A 100 7.43 -21.79 -5.67
N PRO A 101 7.90 -23.03 -5.49
CA PRO A 101 8.07 -23.67 -4.17
C PRO A 101 8.90 -22.82 -3.20
N ASP A 102 8.61 -22.93 -1.90
CA ASP A 102 9.18 -22.03 -0.87
C ASP A 102 10.71 -22.18 -0.68
N ASP A 103 11.31 -23.23 -1.23
CA ASP A 103 12.75 -23.50 -1.21
C ASP A 103 13.51 -22.82 -2.37
N TYR A 104 12.88 -21.96 -3.18
CA TYR A 104 13.52 -21.32 -4.33
C TYR A 104 14.80 -20.53 -3.96
N CYS A 105 14.88 -20.00 -2.74
CA CYS A 105 16.06 -19.32 -2.21
C CYS A 105 17.28 -20.25 -2.15
N TYR A 106 17.04 -21.53 -1.86
CA TYR A 106 18.08 -22.54 -1.73
C TYR A 106 18.86 -22.69 -3.04
N HIS A 107 18.24 -22.59 -4.23
CA HIS A 107 18.95 -22.72 -5.51
C HIS A 107 20.17 -21.80 -5.68
N CYS A 108 20.23 -20.67 -4.96
CA CYS A 108 21.36 -19.74 -4.97
C CYS A 108 22.13 -19.66 -3.63
N HIS A 109 21.49 -20.01 -2.51
CA HIS A 109 22.02 -19.83 -1.15
C HIS A 109 22.31 -21.17 -0.43
N GLN A 110 22.66 -22.22 -1.16
CA GLN A 110 22.88 -23.57 -0.61
C GLN A 110 23.93 -23.61 0.50
N ASP A 111 25.01 -22.84 0.31
CA ASP A 111 26.18 -22.87 1.18
C ASP A 111 26.13 -21.80 2.27
N ILE A 112 24.98 -21.14 2.48
CA ILE A 112 24.87 -20.02 3.43
C ILE A 112 25.26 -20.40 4.85
N SER A 113 25.04 -21.66 5.23
CA SER A 113 25.44 -22.18 6.54
C SER A 113 26.96 -22.23 6.76
N GLU A 114 27.75 -22.31 5.68
CA GLU A 114 29.22 -22.30 5.77
C GLU A 114 29.73 -20.92 6.24
N GLU A 115 29.10 -19.85 5.76
CA GLU A 115 29.46 -18.48 6.12
C GLU A 115 28.65 -17.90 7.29
N ARG A 116 27.51 -18.52 7.60
CA ARG A 116 26.56 -18.08 8.63
C ARG A 116 26.13 -19.29 9.47
N PRO A 117 26.85 -19.61 10.56
CA PRO A 117 26.48 -20.73 11.44
C PRO A 117 25.06 -20.66 12.01
N SER A 118 24.48 -19.45 12.11
CA SER A 118 23.07 -19.27 12.51
C SER A 118 22.05 -19.89 11.54
N HIS A 119 22.45 -20.24 10.32
CA HIS A 119 21.58 -20.77 9.27
C HIS A 119 21.67 -22.30 9.13
N GLN A 120 22.53 -22.99 9.89
CA GLN A 120 22.81 -24.42 9.71
C GLN A 120 21.59 -25.34 9.90
N ASP A 121 20.70 -25.01 10.83
CA ASP A 121 19.55 -25.84 11.21
C ASP A 121 18.21 -25.27 10.74
N LEU A 122 18.23 -24.33 9.78
CA LEU A 122 17.01 -23.76 9.22
C LEU A 122 16.42 -24.65 8.14
N GLU A 123 15.09 -24.74 8.12
CA GLU A 123 14.38 -25.41 7.03
C GLU A 123 14.56 -24.60 5.72
N PHE A 124 14.68 -25.30 4.58
CA PHE A 124 14.91 -24.65 3.28
C PHE A 124 13.80 -23.68 2.86
N ASN A 125 12.61 -23.79 3.43
CA ASN A 125 11.45 -22.94 3.19
C ASN A 125 11.31 -21.77 4.18
N SER A 126 12.22 -21.60 5.14
CA SER A 126 12.05 -20.60 6.21
C SER A 126 12.69 -19.24 5.88
N CYS A 127 13.40 -19.10 4.75
CA CYS A 127 14.19 -17.91 4.43
C CYS A 127 13.33 -16.64 4.29
N ALA A 128 12.15 -16.77 3.67
CA ALA A 128 11.19 -15.69 3.48
C ALA A 128 10.16 -15.59 4.62
N SER A 129 10.46 -16.17 5.79
CA SER A 129 9.61 -16.03 6.97
C SER A 129 9.63 -14.59 7.46
N ALA A 130 8.48 -14.16 7.97
CA ALA A 130 8.33 -12.80 8.44
C ALA A 130 9.36 -12.45 9.52
N GLY A 131 10.07 -11.34 9.32
CA GLY A 131 11.15 -10.90 10.21
C GLY A 131 12.55 -11.44 9.93
N CYS A 132 12.74 -12.31 8.93
CA CYS A 132 14.06 -12.80 8.53
C CYS A 132 14.60 -12.04 7.30
N HIS A 133 14.10 -12.36 6.11
CA HIS A 133 14.51 -11.73 4.86
C HIS A 133 13.32 -11.59 3.91
N ASN A 134 13.40 -10.59 3.05
CA ASN A 134 12.49 -10.37 1.94
C ASN A 134 13.28 -10.36 0.63
N TYR A 135 12.68 -10.83 -0.46
CA TYR A 135 13.38 -10.87 -1.75
C TYR A 135 13.62 -9.44 -2.28
N HIS A 136 12.57 -8.63 -2.40
CA HIS A 136 12.72 -7.27 -2.92
C HIS A 136 13.02 -6.24 -1.81
N ASP A 137 12.30 -6.24 -0.70
CA ASP A 137 12.37 -5.15 0.30
C ASP A 137 13.00 -5.58 1.63
N ASN A 138 14.32 -5.38 1.78
CA ASN A 138 15.01 -5.59 3.05
C ASN A 138 15.28 -4.30 3.82
N ARG A 139 14.54 -3.20 3.62
CA ARG A 139 14.86 -1.91 4.26
C ARG A 139 14.81 -1.93 5.80
N ALA A 140 14.24 -2.97 6.41
CA ALA A 140 14.21 -3.17 7.85
C ALA A 140 14.81 -4.50 8.31
N LEU A 141 15.24 -5.37 7.38
CA LEU A 141 15.64 -6.76 7.64
C LEU A 141 17.07 -7.04 7.15
N TYR A 142 17.97 -6.09 7.37
CA TYR A 142 19.40 -6.23 7.08
C TYR A 142 20.22 -6.05 8.35
N GLU A 143 21.34 -6.76 8.41
CA GLU A 143 22.16 -6.98 9.62
C GLU A 143 22.44 -5.69 10.40
N ASP A 144 23.05 -4.69 9.77
CA ASP A 144 23.40 -3.41 10.41
C ASP A 144 22.19 -2.70 11.02
N PHE A 145 21.03 -2.74 10.35
CA PHE A 145 19.82 -2.10 10.88
C PHE A 145 19.23 -2.88 12.05
N LEU A 146 19.23 -4.21 11.98
CA LEU A 146 18.77 -5.07 13.07
C LEU A 146 19.63 -4.83 14.32
N ALA A 147 20.95 -4.83 14.17
CA ALA A 147 21.88 -4.62 15.29
C ALA A 147 21.79 -3.20 15.85
N ALA A 148 21.77 -2.17 15.00
CA ALA A 148 21.64 -0.77 15.43
C ALA A 148 20.32 -0.47 16.16
N ASN A 149 19.29 -1.30 15.98
CA ASN A 149 17.96 -1.13 16.58
C ASN A 149 17.59 -2.31 17.51
N ALA A 150 18.57 -3.07 17.99
CA ALA A 150 18.33 -4.25 18.82
C ALA A 150 17.76 -3.93 20.21
N MET A 151 18.00 -2.72 20.70
CA MET A 151 17.56 -2.28 22.01
C MET A 151 16.27 -1.45 21.96
N GLY A 152 15.56 -1.41 23.08
CA GLY A 152 14.41 -0.52 23.28
C GLY A 152 13.27 -1.22 23.99
N GLU A 153 12.45 -0.44 24.68
CA GLU A 153 11.23 -0.95 25.28
C GLU A 153 10.20 -1.29 24.20
N TRP A 154 9.42 -2.35 24.42
CA TRP A 154 8.39 -2.80 23.46
C TRP A 154 7.38 -1.68 23.12
N LEU A 155 7.17 -0.74 24.05
CA LEU A 155 6.39 0.48 23.85
C LEU A 155 7.26 1.67 24.25
N LYS A 156 7.43 2.62 23.34
CA LYS A 156 8.23 3.83 23.56
C LYS A 156 7.53 4.81 24.50
N ASN A 157 8.33 5.65 25.15
CA ASN A 157 7.82 6.75 25.99
C ASN A 157 7.13 7.83 25.15
N ILE A 158 7.70 8.17 23.99
CA ILE A 158 7.11 9.07 23.00
C ILE A 158 6.40 8.21 21.96
N ARG A 159 5.10 8.47 21.75
CA ARG A 159 4.19 7.69 20.90
C ARG A 159 3.39 8.62 20.01
N GLU A 160 4.10 9.43 19.26
CA GLU A 160 3.53 10.48 18.43
C GLU A 160 3.78 10.15 16.97
N ILE A 161 2.69 10.03 16.22
CA ILE A 161 2.68 9.87 14.77
C ILE A 161 2.65 11.27 14.18
N PRO A 162 3.62 11.64 13.33
CA PRO A 162 3.64 12.95 12.70
C PRO A 162 2.35 13.22 11.91
N LEU A 163 1.83 14.45 12.04
CA LEU A 163 0.69 14.90 11.26
C LEU A 163 1.11 15.19 9.80
N PRO A 164 0.22 14.96 8.82
CA PRO A 164 0.46 15.39 7.45
C PRO A 164 0.32 16.91 7.33
N GLN A 165 1.19 17.54 6.53
CA GLN A 165 1.13 18.99 6.23
C GLN A 165 1.04 19.30 4.72
N ALA A 166 1.17 18.30 3.84
CA ALA A 166 1.29 18.51 2.39
C ALA A 166 0.17 19.37 1.78
N ALA A 167 -1.09 19.09 2.13
CA ALA A 167 -2.25 19.82 1.61
C ALA A 167 -2.22 21.32 1.93
N ALA A 168 -1.60 21.71 3.05
CA ALA A 168 -1.48 23.12 3.45
C ALA A 168 -0.36 23.87 2.70
N VAL A 169 0.62 23.15 2.15
CA VAL A 169 1.79 23.73 1.47
C VAL A 169 1.59 23.82 -0.04
N GLY A 170 0.89 22.85 -0.65
CA GLY A 170 0.72 22.75 -2.11
C GLY A 170 -0.25 23.75 -2.75
N THR A 171 -1.16 24.36 -1.98
CA THR A 171 -2.25 25.20 -2.51
C THR A 171 -1.91 26.69 -2.62
N ALA A 172 -0.79 27.14 -2.04
CA ALA A 172 -0.43 28.55 -1.94
C ALA A 172 -0.15 29.25 -3.29
N SER A 173 0.04 28.49 -4.37
CA SER A 173 0.38 28.98 -5.71
C SER A 173 -0.74 28.85 -6.75
N LEU A 174 -1.92 28.31 -6.38
CA LEU A 174 -3.02 28.07 -7.31
C LEU A 174 -3.97 29.28 -7.39
N ASP A 175 -4.31 29.72 -8.61
CA ASP A 175 -5.35 30.73 -8.83
C ASP A 175 -6.75 30.11 -8.71
N ILE A 176 -7.18 29.90 -7.47
CA ILE A 176 -8.49 29.32 -7.13
C ILE A 176 -9.65 30.30 -7.31
N GLN A 177 -9.38 31.61 -7.43
CA GLN A 177 -10.42 32.64 -7.53
C GLN A 177 -10.97 32.79 -8.96
N ARG A 178 -10.28 32.24 -9.96
CA ARG A 178 -10.73 32.23 -11.36
C ARG A 178 -12.04 31.45 -11.58
N PHE A 179 -12.38 30.53 -10.68
CA PHE A 179 -13.49 29.62 -10.89
C PHE A 179 -14.85 30.23 -10.48
N PRO A 180 -15.91 30.02 -11.28
CA PRO A 180 -17.23 30.57 -11.00
C PRO A 180 -17.80 30.04 -9.68
N ARG A 181 -18.59 30.87 -8.98
CA ARG A 181 -19.20 30.48 -7.70
C ARG A 181 -20.45 29.61 -7.86
N PHE A 182 -21.17 29.75 -8.98
CA PHE A 182 -22.47 29.10 -9.22
C PHE A 182 -23.48 29.31 -8.08
N SER A 183 -23.74 30.58 -7.75
CA SER A 183 -24.62 30.96 -6.62
C SER A 183 -26.07 30.48 -6.76
N ASP A 184 -26.56 30.30 -7.98
CA ASP A 184 -27.85 29.66 -8.27
C ASP A 184 -27.87 28.19 -7.79
N LYS A 185 -26.79 27.45 -8.04
CA LYS A 185 -26.64 26.05 -7.59
C LYS A 185 -26.49 25.95 -6.08
N GLN A 186 -25.77 26.88 -5.45
CA GLN A 186 -25.65 26.94 -3.99
C GLN A 186 -27.01 27.10 -3.30
N GLN A 187 -27.92 27.89 -3.88
CA GLN A 187 -29.27 28.07 -3.36
C GLN A 187 -30.14 26.83 -3.59
N LEU A 188 -30.01 26.20 -4.77
CA LEU A 188 -30.75 24.98 -5.12
C LEU A 188 -30.34 23.77 -4.25
N HIS A 189 -29.06 23.70 -3.87
CA HIS A 189 -28.46 22.59 -3.12
C HIS A 189 -27.95 23.06 -1.74
N SER A 190 -28.86 23.62 -0.94
CA SER A 190 -28.52 24.28 0.32
C SER A 190 -27.86 23.36 1.36
N GLN A 191 -28.21 22.07 1.38
CA GLN A 191 -27.55 21.09 2.25
C GLN A 191 -26.08 20.89 1.85
N GLN A 192 -25.82 20.58 0.58
CA GLN A 192 -24.47 20.38 0.06
C GLN A 192 -23.62 21.65 0.20
N HIS A 193 -24.23 22.82 0.01
CA HIS A 193 -23.59 24.10 0.27
C HIS A 193 -23.22 24.27 1.76
N GLY A 194 -24.10 23.85 2.68
CA GLY A 194 -23.81 23.83 4.12
C GLY A 194 -22.66 22.89 4.48
N GLU A 195 -22.62 21.69 3.91
CA GLU A 195 -21.50 20.73 4.07
C GLU A 195 -20.19 21.32 3.54
N TRP A 196 -20.22 21.91 2.33
CA TRP A 196 -19.05 22.59 1.75
C TRP A 196 -18.56 23.72 2.65
N LEU A 197 -19.44 24.56 3.21
CA LEU A 197 -19.06 25.66 4.10
C LEU A 197 -18.26 25.19 5.33
N ALA A 198 -18.48 23.96 5.80
CA ALA A 198 -17.75 23.36 6.91
C ALA A 198 -16.41 22.72 6.49
N SER A 199 -16.19 22.51 5.19
CA SER A 199 -15.02 21.79 4.66
C SER A 199 -13.74 22.62 4.67
N SER A 200 -12.59 21.94 4.56
CA SER A 200 -11.29 22.57 4.32
C SER A 200 -11.24 23.32 2.97
N HIS A 201 -12.00 22.88 1.97
CA HIS A 201 -12.10 23.55 0.67
C HIS A 201 -12.70 24.94 0.78
N ALA A 202 -13.80 25.10 1.54
CA ALA A 202 -14.38 26.43 1.78
C ALA A 202 -13.42 27.34 2.58
N GLN A 203 -12.75 26.79 3.61
CA GLN A 203 -11.75 27.52 4.38
C GLN A 203 -10.57 27.99 3.51
N ALA A 204 -10.20 27.19 2.52
CA ALA A 204 -9.19 27.53 1.52
C ALA A 204 -9.71 28.46 0.41
N GLY A 205 -11.01 28.77 0.36
CA GLY A 205 -11.62 29.65 -0.64
C GLY A 205 -11.94 29.00 -1.99
N VAL A 206 -11.95 27.67 -2.07
CA VAL A 206 -12.27 26.88 -3.27
C VAL A 206 -13.77 26.97 -3.56
N SER A 207 -14.15 27.63 -4.65
CA SER A 207 -15.56 27.78 -5.04
C SER A 207 -16.17 26.50 -5.62
N CYS A 208 -17.50 26.43 -5.74
CA CYS A 208 -18.18 25.29 -6.36
C CYS A 208 -17.67 25.01 -7.78
N GLY A 209 -17.38 26.06 -8.57
CA GLY A 209 -16.88 25.91 -9.93
C GLY A 209 -15.46 25.40 -10.03
N ALA A 210 -14.68 25.39 -8.94
CA ALA A 210 -13.36 24.75 -8.99
C ALA A 210 -13.48 23.24 -9.22
N CYS A 211 -14.56 22.62 -8.75
CA CYS A 211 -14.86 21.21 -8.99
C CYS A 211 -15.94 21.01 -10.07
N HIS A 212 -16.94 21.89 -10.12
CA HIS A 212 -18.10 21.74 -11.00
C HIS A 212 -18.00 22.56 -12.29
N SER A 213 -16.80 22.83 -12.80
CA SER A 213 -16.63 23.40 -14.15
C SER A 213 -16.02 22.36 -15.09
N ASN A 214 -16.55 22.29 -16.31
CA ASN A 214 -15.86 21.64 -17.42
C ASN A 214 -14.79 22.58 -18.01
N ASP A 215 -14.12 22.14 -19.08
CA ASP A 215 -13.07 22.93 -19.75
C ASP A 215 -13.58 24.26 -20.34
N ASP A 216 -14.88 24.35 -20.63
CA ASP A 216 -15.55 25.54 -21.16
C ASP A 216 -16.04 26.50 -20.05
N GLY A 217 -15.92 26.11 -18.78
CA GLY A 217 -16.40 26.90 -17.63
C GLY A 217 -17.88 26.70 -17.29
N ASP A 218 -18.56 25.75 -17.93
CA ASP A 218 -19.96 25.40 -17.68
C ASP A 218 -20.12 24.40 -16.53
N TRP A 219 -21.32 24.37 -15.94
CA TRP A 219 -21.66 23.48 -14.83
C TRP A 219 -21.49 22.00 -15.18
N LEU A 220 -20.59 21.33 -14.47
CA LEU A 220 -20.40 19.89 -14.46
C LEU A 220 -21.12 19.28 -13.25
N ASP A 221 -22.17 18.50 -13.50
CA ASP A 221 -23.01 17.94 -12.42
C ASP A 221 -22.26 16.95 -11.53
N LYS A 222 -21.39 16.13 -12.13
CA LYS A 222 -20.60 15.10 -11.44
C LYS A 222 -19.13 15.24 -11.77
N PRO A 223 -18.35 15.91 -10.90
CA PRO A 223 -16.90 15.94 -11.01
C PRO A 223 -16.32 14.52 -11.02
N LYS A 224 -15.29 14.32 -11.82
CA LYS A 224 -14.51 13.08 -11.90
C LYS A 224 -13.15 13.29 -11.22
N LEU A 225 -12.34 12.23 -11.19
CA LEU A 225 -10.98 12.26 -10.64
C LEU A 225 -10.13 13.41 -11.20
N ALA A 226 -10.28 13.71 -12.50
CA ALA A 226 -9.54 14.77 -13.18
C ALA A 226 -9.70 16.15 -12.51
N GLN A 227 -10.85 16.45 -11.89
CA GLN A 227 -11.03 17.70 -11.16
C GLN A 227 -10.19 17.73 -9.88
N CYS A 228 -10.10 16.60 -9.16
CA CYS A 228 -9.27 16.47 -7.98
C CYS A 228 -7.77 16.57 -8.32
N GLU A 229 -7.34 15.93 -9.41
CA GLU A 229 -5.95 15.90 -9.89
C GLU A 229 -5.35 17.28 -10.16
N THR A 230 -6.18 18.29 -10.43
CA THR A 230 -5.70 19.67 -10.64
C THR A 230 -5.02 20.27 -9.41
N CYS A 231 -5.36 19.78 -8.21
CA CYS A 231 -4.81 20.23 -6.92
C CYS A 231 -4.16 19.08 -6.11
N HIS A 232 -4.59 17.84 -6.36
CA HIS A 232 -4.25 16.64 -5.59
C HIS A 232 -3.61 15.57 -6.48
N ASP A 233 -2.63 15.96 -7.30
CA ASP A 233 -1.96 15.08 -8.25
C ASP A 233 -1.25 13.91 -7.55
N LYS A 234 -0.58 14.18 -6.42
CA LYS A 234 0.12 13.17 -5.62
C LYS A 234 -0.83 12.18 -4.97
N GLU A 235 -1.95 12.66 -4.41
CA GLU A 235 -2.96 11.78 -3.82
C GLU A 235 -3.65 10.92 -4.90
N ALA A 236 -3.92 11.51 -6.07
CA ALA A 236 -4.49 10.77 -7.20
C ALA A 236 -3.51 9.71 -7.74
N GLU A 237 -2.22 10.05 -7.89
CA GLU A 237 -1.17 9.10 -8.27
C GLU A 237 -1.12 7.90 -7.31
N GLY A 238 -1.11 8.15 -5.99
CA GLY A 238 -1.14 7.08 -4.98
C GLY A 238 -2.42 6.25 -5.03
N PHE A 239 -3.58 6.89 -5.16
CA PHE A 239 -4.87 6.20 -5.26
C PHE A 239 -4.94 5.27 -6.48
N LEU A 240 -4.53 5.77 -7.65
CA LEU A 240 -4.50 5.03 -8.91
C LEU A 240 -3.47 3.88 -8.89
N ALA A 241 -2.39 4.01 -8.13
CA ALA A 241 -1.42 2.93 -7.94
C ALA A 241 -1.89 1.83 -6.97
N GLY A 242 -2.91 2.11 -6.15
CA GLY A 242 -3.45 1.17 -5.17
C GLY A 242 -4.60 0.32 -5.70
N LYS A 243 -4.92 -0.77 -5.01
CA LYS A 243 -6.04 -1.69 -5.27
C LYS A 243 -7.42 -1.03 -5.26
N HIS A 244 -7.52 0.22 -4.82
CA HIS A 244 -8.76 0.99 -4.81
C HIS A 244 -8.95 1.81 -6.08
N GLY A 245 -7.86 2.21 -6.76
CA GLY A 245 -7.90 3.01 -7.99
C GLY A 245 -7.29 2.33 -9.21
N MET A 246 -6.61 1.18 -9.08
CA MET A 246 -5.87 0.54 -10.19
C MET A 246 -6.73 0.21 -11.41
N ARG A 247 -8.03 -0.08 -11.22
CA ARG A 247 -8.97 -0.27 -12.34
C ARG A 247 -9.15 0.98 -13.16
N LEU A 248 -9.35 2.12 -12.50
CA LEU A 248 -9.48 3.43 -13.15
C LEU A 248 -8.20 3.78 -13.91
N ALA A 249 -7.02 3.44 -13.35
CA ALA A 249 -5.74 3.63 -14.02
C ALA A 249 -5.61 2.84 -15.33
N GLN A 250 -6.34 1.73 -15.45
CA GLN A 250 -6.42 0.91 -16.67
C GLN A 250 -7.64 1.23 -17.56
N GLY A 251 -8.35 2.33 -17.29
CA GLY A 251 -9.54 2.72 -18.04
C GLY A 251 -10.77 1.82 -17.84
N LEU A 252 -10.77 1.01 -16.77
CA LEU A 252 -11.92 0.18 -16.37
C LEU A 252 -12.82 0.95 -15.40
N GLU A 253 -14.05 0.44 -15.20
CA GLU A 253 -14.94 0.99 -14.17
C GLU A 253 -14.35 0.83 -12.77
N ALA A 254 -14.70 1.75 -11.86
CA ALA A 254 -14.26 1.69 -10.47
C ALA A 254 -14.64 0.35 -9.81
N ILE A 255 -13.78 -0.16 -8.94
CA ILE A 255 -14.08 -1.36 -8.17
C ILE A 255 -15.28 -1.12 -7.25
N THR A 256 -16.09 -2.16 -7.06
CA THR A 256 -17.12 -2.27 -6.05
C THR A 256 -16.77 -3.35 -5.02
N PRO A 257 -17.26 -3.28 -3.77
CA PRO A 257 -17.07 -4.36 -2.80
C PRO A 257 -17.60 -5.74 -3.26
N ALA A 258 -18.54 -5.79 -4.22
CA ALA A 258 -18.99 -7.03 -4.82
C ALA A 258 -17.90 -7.77 -5.63
N GLU A 259 -16.91 -7.05 -6.17
CA GLU A 259 -15.78 -7.61 -6.93
C GLU A 259 -14.59 -7.98 -6.03
N ALA A 260 -14.64 -7.62 -4.74
CA ALA A 260 -13.54 -7.89 -3.83
C ALA A 260 -13.48 -9.36 -3.41
N LYS A 261 -12.27 -9.92 -3.35
CA LYS A 261 -12.02 -11.27 -2.81
C LYS A 261 -11.89 -11.32 -1.27
N LEU A 262 -12.32 -10.27 -0.57
CA LEU A 262 -12.32 -10.17 0.91
C LEU A 262 -13.76 -10.14 1.44
N PRO A 263 -14.00 -10.50 2.72
CA PRO A 263 -15.28 -10.26 3.36
C PRO A 263 -15.65 -8.77 3.34
N MET A 264 -16.80 -8.44 2.75
CA MET A 264 -17.32 -7.09 2.60
C MET A 264 -18.76 -7.00 3.08
N LYS A 265 -19.16 -5.82 3.54
CA LYS A 265 -20.50 -5.58 4.07
C LYS A 265 -21.56 -5.62 2.96
N PRO A 266 -22.72 -6.29 3.18
CA PRO A 266 -23.75 -6.41 2.15
C PRO A 266 -24.34 -5.08 1.67
N HIS A 267 -24.43 -4.07 2.52
CA HIS A 267 -25.02 -2.77 2.15
C HIS A 267 -24.12 -1.91 1.29
N SER A 268 -22.80 -2.19 1.24
CA SER A 268 -21.83 -1.46 0.43
C SER A 268 -21.51 -2.12 -0.90
N ARG A 269 -22.16 -3.25 -1.24
CA ARG A 269 -21.80 -4.11 -2.37
C ARG A 269 -21.63 -3.38 -3.69
N ASP A 270 -22.54 -2.45 -3.99
CA ASP A 270 -22.60 -1.75 -5.27
C ASP A 270 -21.98 -0.34 -5.22
N THR A 271 -21.34 0.02 -4.08
CA THR A 271 -20.69 1.32 -3.93
C THR A 271 -19.43 1.38 -4.78
N GLN A 272 -19.46 2.16 -5.86
CA GLN A 272 -18.29 2.42 -6.69
C GLN A 272 -17.24 3.22 -5.93
N HIS A 273 -15.98 2.82 -6.09
CA HIS A 273 -14.86 3.50 -5.46
C HIS A 273 -14.50 4.82 -6.13
N SER A 274 -14.04 5.80 -5.34
CA SER A 274 -13.57 7.12 -5.79
C SER A 274 -12.95 7.87 -4.61
N CYS A 275 -12.41 9.08 -4.85
CA CYS A 275 -11.94 9.95 -3.76
C CYS A 275 -13.01 10.19 -2.69
N VAL A 276 -14.29 10.29 -3.07
CA VAL A 276 -15.39 10.58 -2.13
C VAL A 276 -15.94 9.33 -1.42
N ALA A 277 -15.38 8.15 -1.68
CA ALA A 277 -15.76 6.93 -0.97
C ALA A 277 -15.20 6.90 0.46
N CYS A 278 -14.04 7.52 0.69
CA CYS A 278 -13.38 7.57 2.00
C CYS A 278 -13.75 8.85 2.78
N HIS A 279 -13.59 10.01 2.14
CA HIS A 279 -13.95 11.32 2.68
C HIS A 279 -15.03 11.93 1.79
N SER A 280 -16.28 11.77 2.20
CA SER A 280 -17.44 12.07 1.37
C SER A 280 -17.51 13.54 0.94
N ALA A 281 -18.06 13.79 -0.24
CA ALA A 281 -18.49 15.13 -0.59
C ALA A 281 -19.79 15.46 0.19
N HIS A 282 -20.01 16.68 0.67
CA HIS A 282 -19.20 17.88 0.41
C HIS A 282 -18.40 18.39 1.62
N ASP A 283 -18.32 17.61 2.71
CA ASP A 283 -17.54 17.98 3.91
C ASP A 283 -16.05 17.63 3.81
N PHE A 284 -15.71 16.61 3.01
CA PHE A 284 -14.37 16.05 2.85
C PHE A 284 -13.70 15.70 4.20
N ASP A 285 -14.48 15.13 5.13
CA ASP A 285 -13.99 14.80 6.47
C ASP A 285 -12.94 13.68 6.46
N THR A 286 -11.69 14.05 6.75
CA THR A 286 -10.56 13.12 6.84
C THR A 286 -10.56 12.30 8.12
N GLN A 287 -11.27 12.72 9.18
CA GLN A 287 -11.43 11.92 10.40
C GLN A 287 -12.31 10.71 10.13
N ARG A 288 -13.41 10.89 9.38
CA ARG A 288 -14.22 9.79 8.87
C ARG A 288 -13.40 8.83 8.00
N ALA A 289 -12.56 9.36 7.09
CA ALA A 289 -11.71 8.55 6.23
C ALA A 289 -10.67 7.71 6.98
N ALA A 290 -10.28 8.12 8.18
CA ALA A 290 -9.23 7.45 8.95
C ALA A 290 -9.65 6.07 9.51
N VAL A 291 -10.96 5.86 9.78
CA VAL A 291 -11.49 4.61 10.35
C VAL A 291 -12.87 4.26 9.77
N ALA A 292 -13.85 5.14 9.97
CA ALA A 292 -15.26 4.82 9.76
C ALA A 292 -15.57 4.46 8.30
N ALA A 293 -14.93 5.12 7.34
CA ALA A 293 -15.12 4.80 5.93
C ALA A 293 -14.58 3.41 5.54
N CYS A 294 -13.46 2.98 6.15
CA CYS A 294 -12.93 1.64 5.95
C CYS A 294 -13.93 0.58 6.45
N LEU A 295 -14.43 0.76 7.69
CA LEU A 295 -15.39 -0.14 8.33
C LEU A 295 -16.80 -0.08 7.74
N ASN A 296 -17.08 0.88 6.86
CA ASN A 296 -18.32 0.92 6.11
C ASN A 296 -18.36 -0.16 5.01
N CYS A 297 -17.19 -0.57 4.49
CA CYS A 297 -17.09 -1.59 3.44
C CYS A 297 -16.48 -2.90 3.95
N HIS A 298 -15.39 -2.83 4.71
CA HIS A 298 -14.66 -4.01 5.17
C HIS A 298 -15.40 -4.75 6.29
N ASP A 299 -15.43 -6.09 6.19
CA ASP A 299 -16.13 -6.98 7.13
C ASP A 299 -15.28 -8.19 7.53
N ASP A 300 -13.95 -8.11 7.35
CA ASP A 300 -13.04 -9.18 7.72
C ASP A 300 -12.69 -9.16 9.22
N THR A 301 -12.22 -10.30 9.73
CA THR A 301 -11.88 -10.48 11.16
C THR A 301 -10.94 -9.42 11.69
N HIS A 302 -9.95 -9.00 10.89
CA HIS A 302 -8.96 -8.00 11.31
C HIS A 302 -9.60 -6.61 11.43
N SER A 303 -10.38 -6.19 10.44
CA SER A 303 -11.10 -4.92 10.49
C SER A 303 -12.11 -4.87 11.63
N LEU A 304 -12.90 -5.93 11.84
CA LEU A 304 -13.90 -6.02 12.91
C LEU A 304 -13.29 -6.04 14.31
N ALA A 305 -12.03 -6.47 14.45
CA ALA A 305 -11.32 -6.46 15.73
C ALA A 305 -10.78 -5.07 16.13
N PHE A 306 -10.74 -4.10 15.21
CA PHE A 306 -10.09 -2.80 15.42
C PHE A 306 -10.63 -2.04 16.64
N GLU A 307 -11.95 -1.85 16.74
CA GLU A 307 -12.55 -1.00 17.80
C GLU A 307 -12.23 -1.50 19.21
N GLN A 308 -12.09 -2.82 19.38
CA GLN A 308 -11.78 -3.44 20.67
C GLN A 308 -10.28 -3.52 20.95
N SER A 309 -9.43 -3.28 19.95
CA SER A 309 -7.98 -3.33 20.07
C SER A 309 -7.44 -2.13 20.88
N PRO A 310 -6.21 -2.23 21.42
CA PRO A 310 -5.54 -1.08 22.04
C PRO A 310 -5.46 0.13 21.10
N HIS A 311 -5.25 -0.09 19.80
CA HIS A 311 -5.19 0.97 18.80
C HIS A 311 -6.56 1.62 18.56
N GLY A 312 -7.64 0.83 18.44
CA GLY A 312 -8.99 1.37 18.33
C GLY A 312 -9.40 2.21 19.52
N LYS A 313 -8.98 1.82 20.74
CA LYS A 313 -9.20 2.62 21.95
C LYS A 313 -8.45 3.95 21.92
N LEU A 314 -7.22 3.99 21.39
CA LEU A 314 -6.49 5.25 21.21
C LEU A 314 -7.19 6.16 20.19
N ALA A 315 -7.65 5.60 19.06
CA ALA A 315 -8.41 6.34 18.06
C ALA A 315 -9.71 6.93 18.64
N ALA A 316 -10.47 6.15 19.40
CA ALA A 316 -11.72 6.60 20.02
C ALA A 316 -11.47 7.74 21.03
N ARG A 317 -10.42 7.62 21.86
CA ARG A 317 -10.05 8.66 22.82
C ARG A 317 -9.58 9.95 22.16
N ALA A 318 -8.80 9.85 21.07
CA ALA A 318 -8.40 11.01 20.28
C ALA A 318 -9.61 11.69 19.61
N ALA A 319 -10.53 10.90 19.04
CA ALA A 319 -11.78 11.43 18.46
C ALA A 319 -12.68 12.13 19.51
N ALA A 320 -12.63 11.68 20.77
CA ALA A 320 -13.30 12.33 21.90
C ALA A 320 -12.55 13.55 22.46
N GLY A 321 -11.36 13.88 21.94
CA GLY A 321 -10.53 14.98 22.42
C GLY A 321 -9.79 14.68 23.74
N GLU A 322 -9.77 13.42 24.20
CA GLU A 322 -9.04 13.01 25.41
C GLU A 322 -7.54 12.82 25.18
N LEU A 323 -7.14 12.62 23.92
CA LEU A 323 -5.75 12.46 23.49
C LEU A 323 -5.49 13.38 22.28
N PRO A 324 -4.23 13.83 22.11
CA PRO A 324 -3.85 14.55 20.91
C PRO A 324 -3.93 13.65 19.66
N PRO A 325 -4.25 14.19 18.47
CA PRO A 325 -4.36 13.42 17.22
C PRO A 325 -3.11 12.60 16.86
N GLU A 326 -1.92 13.06 17.26
CA GLU A 326 -0.63 12.40 17.08
C GLU A 326 -0.57 11.05 17.79
N GLN A 327 -1.38 10.83 18.83
CA GLN A 327 -1.45 9.55 19.55
C GLN A 327 -2.53 8.62 18.99
N ALA A 328 -3.28 9.04 17.97
CA ALA A 328 -4.32 8.22 17.35
C ALA A 328 -3.70 7.19 16.39
N VAL A 329 -4.02 5.91 16.61
CA VAL A 329 -3.68 4.82 15.69
C VAL A 329 -4.95 4.36 14.99
N THR A 330 -5.08 4.70 13.71
CA THR A 330 -6.27 4.43 12.89
C THR A 330 -5.97 3.42 11.78
N CYS A 331 -6.99 3.02 11.02
CA CYS A 331 -6.80 2.21 9.81
C CYS A 331 -5.84 2.93 8.84
N ALA A 332 -6.06 4.23 8.62
CA ALA A 332 -5.20 5.05 7.77
C ALA A 332 -3.76 5.17 8.30
N THR A 333 -3.53 5.12 9.61
CA THR A 333 -2.15 5.14 10.14
C THR A 333 -1.32 3.95 9.63
N CYS A 334 -1.91 2.76 9.53
CA CYS A 334 -1.19 1.55 9.11
C CYS A 334 -1.26 1.29 7.59
N HIS A 335 -2.39 1.56 6.96
CA HIS A 335 -2.60 1.26 5.54
C HIS A 335 -2.22 2.45 4.63
N MET A 336 -2.22 3.66 5.17
CA MET A 336 -1.99 4.91 4.44
C MET A 336 -1.01 5.81 5.22
N PRO A 337 0.21 5.31 5.53
CA PRO A 337 1.11 6.00 6.45
C PRO A 337 1.55 7.36 5.93
N ARG A 338 1.94 8.25 6.86
CA ARG A 338 2.47 9.56 6.52
C ARG A 338 3.90 9.40 6.01
N ARG A 339 4.21 10.03 4.89
CA ARG A 339 5.52 9.94 4.23
C ARG A 339 5.94 11.29 3.67
N PRO A 340 7.25 11.55 3.54
CA PRO A 340 7.73 12.72 2.80
C PRO A 340 7.17 12.70 1.37
N ILE A 341 6.59 13.81 0.92
CA ILE A 341 6.06 13.95 -0.45
C ILE A 341 7.16 14.09 -1.52
N SER A 342 8.40 14.33 -1.09
CA SER A 342 9.57 14.43 -1.97
C SER A 342 10.82 14.02 -1.21
N ALA A 343 11.68 13.23 -1.86
CA ALA A 343 12.98 12.84 -1.34
C ALA A 343 13.98 14.01 -1.19
N LYS A 344 13.64 15.21 -1.71
CA LYS A 344 14.46 16.42 -1.59
C LYS A 344 14.02 17.35 -0.47
N VAL A 345 12.80 17.14 0.06
CA VAL A 345 12.21 17.97 1.11
C VAL A 345 11.61 17.03 2.17
N ASP A 346 12.49 16.45 2.98
CA ASP A 346 12.13 15.48 4.02
C ASP A 346 11.21 16.05 5.12
N ALA A 347 10.91 17.35 5.10
CA ALA A 347 10.14 18.02 6.13
C ALA A 347 8.61 18.03 5.88
N VAL A 348 8.13 17.88 4.64
CA VAL A 348 6.69 17.97 4.34
C VAL A 348 6.11 16.58 4.19
N LEU A 349 5.23 16.21 5.13
CA LEU A 349 4.59 14.89 5.14
C LEU A 349 3.23 14.93 4.43
N GLY A 350 3.01 13.98 3.54
CA GLY A 350 1.71 13.68 2.92
C GLY A 350 1.20 12.32 3.39
N VAL A 351 -0.07 12.03 3.11
CA VAL A 351 -0.67 10.72 3.36
C VAL A 351 -0.46 9.85 2.13
N GLU A 352 0.02 8.62 2.32
CA GLU A 352 0.10 7.63 1.24
C GLU A 352 -1.32 7.21 0.81
N HIS A 353 -1.66 7.40 -0.47
CA HIS A 353 -2.98 7.04 -1.00
C HIS A 353 -3.02 5.66 -1.67
N ASN A 354 -1.86 5.00 -1.82
CA ASN A 354 -1.77 3.59 -2.15
C ASN A 354 -1.93 2.72 -0.89
N GLN A 355 -3.17 2.40 -0.53
CA GLN A 355 -3.52 1.70 0.72
C GLN A 355 -2.84 0.33 0.91
N ASN A 356 -2.33 -0.28 -0.17
CA ASN A 356 -1.68 -1.59 -0.13
C ASN A 356 -0.16 -1.54 -0.31
N MET A 357 0.45 -0.35 -0.38
CA MET A 357 1.89 -0.21 -0.59
C MET A 357 2.71 -0.91 0.50
N HIS A 358 2.23 -0.88 1.75
CA HIS A 358 2.94 -1.43 2.92
C HIS A 358 2.39 -2.79 3.40
N LEU A 359 1.42 -3.37 2.69
CA LEU A 359 0.78 -4.62 3.13
C LEU A 359 1.52 -5.88 2.72
N ARG A 360 2.27 -5.82 1.61
CA ARG A 360 2.94 -6.97 1.03
C ARG A 360 4.34 -6.58 0.53
N PRO A 361 5.41 -7.08 1.18
CA PRO A 361 5.39 -7.82 2.44
C PRO A 361 5.05 -6.88 3.61
N ASN A 362 4.50 -7.40 4.71
CA ASN A 362 3.96 -6.56 5.80
C ASN A 362 5.06 -5.87 6.62
N GLU A 363 6.32 -6.32 6.53
CA GLU A 363 7.48 -5.70 7.19
C GLU A 363 7.80 -4.31 6.63
N LYS A 364 7.23 -3.95 5.47
CA LYS A 364 7.21 -2.56 5.00
C LYS A 364 6.63 -1.61 6.04
N MET A 365 5.78 -2.09 6.96
CA MET A 365 5.23 -1.29 8.06
C MET A 365 6.22 -0.98 9.17
N ILE A 366 7.31 -1.76 9.33
CA ILE A 366 8.21 -1.68 10.49
C ILE A 366 8.68 -0.24 10.71
N ARG A 367 9.30 0.37 9.71
CA ARG A 367 9.91 1.70 9.82
C ARG A 367 8.88 2.84 9.85
N PRO A 368 7.96 2.96 8.87
CA PRO A 368 7.08 4.11 8.80
C PRO A 368 5.94 4.08 9.83
N ILE A 369 5.62 2.91 10.40
CA ILE A 369 4.42 2.73 11.23
C ILE A 369 4.78 2.19 12.61
N CYS A 370 5.22 0.93 12.69
CA CYS A 370 5.34 0.23 13.97
C CYS A 370 6.40 0.89 14.87
N MET A 371 7.55 1.25 14.29
CA MET A 371 8.65 1.90 15.01
C MET A 371 8.36 3.35 15.41
N GLN A 372 7.22 3.94 15.06
CA GLN A 372 6.83 5.24 15.62
C GLN A 372 6.49 5.11 17.11
N CYS A 373 6.00 3.95 17.54
CA CYS A 373 5.54 3.71 18.91
C CYS A 373 6.19 2.49 19.59
N HIS A 374 6.74 1.55 18.83
CA HIS A 374 7.27 0.27 19.34
C HIS A 374 8.76 0.09 19.03
N SER A 375 9.44 -0.80 19.76
CA SER A 375 10.79 -1.25 19.39
C SER A 375 10.76 -2.10 18.11
N LEU A 376 11.92 -2.23 17.45
CA LEU A 376 12.07 -3.07 16.27
C LEU A 376 11.70 -4.53 16.56
N GLY A 377 12.24 -5.10 17.65
CA GLY A 377 11.96 -6.49 18.02
C GLY A 377 10.47 -6.76 18.22
N PHE A 378 9.76 -5.88 18.93
CA PHE A 378 8.31 -6.02 19.08
C PHE A 378 7.57 -5.92 17.75
N ALA A 379 7.98 -4.99 16.87
CA ALA A 379 7.36 -4.82 15.56
C ALA A 379 7.53 -6.07 14.68
N ILE A 380 8.73 -6.64 14.63
CA ILE A 380 9.01 -7.87 13.87
C ILE A 380 8.16 -9.02 14.40
N ASP A 381 8.20 -9.27 15.72
CA ASP A 381 7.46 -10.35 16.35
C ASP A 381 5.95 -10.21 16.12
N ALA A 382 5.42 -8.99 16.21
CA ALA A 382 4.01 -8.71 16.00
C ALA A 382 3.56 -8.92 14.54
N LEU A 383 4.40 -8.56 13.57
CA LEU A 383 4.10 -8.73 12.14
C LEU A 383 4.29 -10.18 11.67
N ALA A 384 5.08 -10.99 12.39
CA ALA A 384 5.21 -12.42 12.13
C ALA A 384 4.04 -13.25 12.72
N ASP A 385 3.32 -12.73 13.72
CA ASP A 385 2.20 -13.42 14.36
C ASP A 385 0.86 -13.18 13.65
N LYS A 386 0.51 -14.09 12.72
CA LYS A 386 -0.77 -14.02 11.99
C LYS A 386 -1.99 -13.93 12.92
N LYS A 387 -2.00 -14.63 14.06
CA LYS A 387 -3.15 -14.61 14.98
C LYS A 387 -3.28 -13.26 15.67
N LEU A 388 -2.15 -12.60 15.94
CA LEU A 388 -2.14 -11.25 16.47
C LEU A 388 -2.62 -10.25 15.42
N ILE A 389 -2.19 -10.38 14.16
CA ILE A 389 -2.69 -9.58 13.04
C ILE A 389 -4.21 -9.73 12.90
N ASP A 390 -4.73 -10.96 12.88
CA ASP A 390 -6.17 -11.23 12.74
C ASP A 390 -7.01 -10.57 13.85
N LYS A 391 -6.41 -10.30 15.02
CA LYS A 391 -7.04 -9.61 16.17
C LYS A 391 -6.70 -8.13 16.24
N ASN A 392 -6.27 -7.52 15.13
CA ASN A 392 -5.86 -6.12 15.06
C ASN A 392 -4.83 -5.74 16.15
N PHE A 393 -3.84 -6.61 16.37
CA PHE A 393 -2.78 -6.42 17.36
C PHE A 393 -3.28 -6.28 18.80
N ALA A 394 -4.44 -6.87 19.13
CA ALA A 394 -4.93 -6.97 20.49
C ALA A 394 -4.14 -8.01 21.31
N GLY A 395 -3.04 -7.58 21.94
CA GLY A 395 -2.22 -8.40 22.83
C GLY A 395 -0.73 -8.21 22.62
N ARG A 396 0.02 -9.29 22.81
CA ARG A 396 1.48 -9.36 22.55
C ARG A 396 1.76 -10.53 21.60
N PRO A 397 2.84 -10.48 20.82
CA PRO A 397 3.22 -11.58 19.94
C PRO A 397 3.49 -12.85 20.75
N ALA A 398 3.07 -13.99 20.20
CA ALA A 398 3.21 -15.28 20.86
C ALA A 398 4.61 -15.89 20.75
N LYS A 399 5.43 -15.40 19.81
CA LYS A 399 6.77 -15.92 19.51
C LYS A 399 7.74 -14.78 19.24
N HIS A 400 9.01 -15.04 19.52
CA HIS A 400 10.12 -14.18 19.18
C HIS A 400 10.81 -14.64 17.90
N VAL A 401 11.12 -13.72 16.99
CA VAL A 401 11.89 -13.95 15.77
C VAL A 401 13.37 -13.65 16.04
N PRO A 402 14.28 -14.61 15.83
CA PRO A 402 15.66 -14.52 16.33
C PRO A 402 16.59 -13.66 15.46
N SER A 403 16.09 -12.97 14.42
CA SER A 403 16.93 -12.26 13.44
C SER A 403 17.79 -11.16 14.08
N ILE A 404 17.24 -10.43 15.05
CA ILE A 404 17.99 -9.43 15.82
C ILE A 404 19.08 -10.09 16.66
N ASP A 405 18.75 -11.17 17.39
CA ASP A 405 19.70 -11.89 18.23
C ASP A 405 20.90 -12.38 17.42
N TRP A 406 20.65 -12.88 16.22
CA TRP A 406 21.71 -13.35 15.31
C TRP A 406 22.59 -12.22 14.79
N ALA A 407 22.00 -11.08 14.42
CA ALA A 407 22.76 -9.90 13.98
C ALA A 407 23.67 -9.38 15.10
N VAL A 408 23.13 -9.22 16.31
CA VAL A 408 23.90 -8.77 17.49
C VAL A 408 25.02 -9.74 17.82
N LYS A 409 24.75 -11.05 17.84
CA LYS A 409 25.76 -12.07 18.14
C LYS A 409 26.91 -12.03 17.12
N ARG A 410 26.59 -11.76 15.86
CA ARG A 410 27.59 -11.68 14.78
C ARG A 410 28.48 -10.45 14.91
N GLU A 411 27.93 -9.28 15.23
CA GLU A 411 28.76 -8.09 15.54
C GLU A 411 29.68 -8.30 16.74
N GLN A 412 29.26 -9.13 17.70
CA GLN A 412 30.04 -9.46 18.90
C GLN A 412 31.08 -10.57 18.68
N THR A 413 30.98 -11.30 17.56
CA THR A 413 31.86 -12.44 17.23
C THR A 413 32.54 -12.20 15.88
N PRO A 414 33.64 -11.41 15.84
CA PRO A 414 34.31 -11.02 14.60
C PRO A 414 34.87 -12.19 13.78
#